data_AF-A0AAW0WGB3-F1
#
_entry.id   AF-A0AAW0WGB3-F1
#
_cell.length_a   1.000
_cell.length_b   1.000
_cell.length_c   1.000
_cell.angle_alpha   90.00
_cell.angle_beta   90.00
_cell.angle_gamma   90.00
#
_symmetry.space_group_name_H-M   'P 1'
#
loop_
_entity.id
_entity.type
_entity.pdbx_description
1 polymer ?
#
loop_
_entity_poly.entity_id
_entity_poly.type
_entity_poly.pdbx_seq_one_letter_code
_entity_poly.pdbx_strand_id
1 'polypeptide(L)'
;MSMERLCECVEESKTTICCNDGRQNEYCSNDHHQCQQPRNDDHHHSCLVVEHTDSMAGRYLVTSREARAGNLLLRESPVAMGPRATSSLICLGCHEAILGTEFPRCPVCWWPLCSAACASSSLHQAECPVLAADTSRIGQPKVTGSTPRYDIILVLRCLLLRDRNPLAWHRFLDMASHAERRMEEKEQHHMATVRYIKEILKVDYTLEDIHHARGAIITNCFEWRSPSGISLRGVYPLLGRMNHSCRPTVAVSSDCKGSMFVRAAVDLQPGDQLYITYTDTLEPLWERRAYTTSTHFFSCDCVRCRDPTELGLHYSSPKCELCDQQFLEPRNWLGEVTWECPLCGTQQTQQQVQLEVEQWLEHFDSDDTFLHTSPYAVRNIMDKVEEVFHPHHYVWVKAAHVALRTLLENHTTKALDLKRHLWHRLLYIYNVLEPGLTKRRGATLYELGVAEAEMARAEKRAEVVTDHFFKLQLQQALCHLQEAVLILSQEPPRSRDLRWYTHALDAATRVAQDLGVDLATDPALRVVLSNDDHLLHESAQNA
;
A
#
# COMPACT_ATOMS: atom_id res chain seq x y z
N MET A 1 24.12 26.07 -6.44
CA MET A 1 23.13 25.17 -5.81
C MET A 1 21.77 25.60 -6.33
N SER A 2 21.39 25.05 -7.48
CA SER A 2 20.18 25.42 -8.21
C SER A 2 19.01 24.60 -7.67
N MET A 3 17.95 25.28 -7.22
CA MET A 3 16.65 24.68 -6.92
C MET A 3 15.94 24.38 -8.23
N GLU A 4 15.67 23.11 -8.54
CA GLU A 4 14.70 22.74 -9.56
C GLU A 4 13.34 22.52 -8.86
N ARG A 5 12.30 23.22 -9.34
CA ARG A 5 11.04 23.42 -8.62
C ARG A 5 9.89 22.79 -9.40
N LEU A 6 9.23 21.79 -8.82
CA LEU A 6 8.01 21.18 -9.35
C LEU A 6 6.81 21.80 -8.61
N CYS A 7 5.83 22.33 -9.36
CA CYS A 7 4.69 23.10 -8.85
C CYS A 7 3.38 22.35 -9.11
N GLU A 8 2.62 22.00 -8.06
CA GLU A 8 1.23 21.56 -8.13
C GLU A 8 0.45 22.11 -6.92
N CYS A 9 -0.61 22.90 -7.16
CA CYS A 9 -1.46 23.48 -6.12
C CYS A 9 -2.84 22.81 -6.08
N VAL A 10 -3.40 22.71 -4.87
CA VAL A 10 -4.79 22.36 -4.59
C VAL A 10 -5.44 23.58 -3.94
N GLU A 11 -6.42 24.17 -4.60
CA GLU A 11 -7.50 24.94 -3.95
C GLU A 11 -8.84 24.29 -4.27
N GLU A 12 -9.75 24.33 -3.32
CA GLU A 12 -11.08 23.76 -3.41
C GLU A 12 -11.86 24.38 -4.58
N SER A 13 -12.42 23.50 -5.40
CA SER A 13 -13.19 23.77 -6.63
C SER A 13 -12.34 24.08 -7.89
N LYS A 14 -12.44 23.14 -8.85
CA LYS A 14 -11.86 23.10 -10.21
C LYS A 14 -10.40 22.65 -10.30
N THR A 15 -10.28 21.33 -10.48
CA THR A 15 -9.08 20.61 -10.89
C THR A 15 -8.54 21.08 -12.24
N THR A 16 -7.35 21.69 -12.30
CA THR A 16 -6.49 21.69 -13.49
C THR A 16 -5.02 21.85 -13.09
N ILE A 17 -4.17 20.95 -13.60
CA ILE A 17 -2.72 20.86 -13.38
C ILE A 17 -2.01 22.00 -14.13
N CYS A 18 -1.13 22.75 -13.47
CA CYS A 18 -0.36 23.83 -14.09
C CYS A 18 1.13 23.48 -14.19
N CYS A 19 1.70 23.52 -15.39
CA CYS A 19 3.11 23.21 -15.67
C CYS A 19 3.97 24.47 -15.57
N ASN A 20 5.14 24.38 -14.92
CA ASN A 20 6.18 25.38 -15.01
C ASN A 20 7.36 24.81 -15.82
N ASP A 21 7.29 24.91 -17.15
CA ASP A 21 8.52 25.03 -17.93
C ASP A 21 8.28 25.88 -19.18
N GLY A 22 9.00 26.99 -19.23
CA GLY A 22 8.87 27.99 -20.28
C GLY A 22 9.66 27.57 -21.50
N ARG A 23 8.99 26.95 -22.49
CA ARG A 23 9.26 27.05 -23.95
C ARG A 23 8.23 26.22 -24.74
N GLN A 24 7.33 26.94 -25.43
CA GLN A 24 6.53 26.57 -26.62
C GLN A 24 5.94 25.14 -26.68
N ASN A 25 4.69 24.98 -26.24
CA ASN A 25 3.44 25.06 -27.04
C ASN A 25 2.96 23.69 -27.57
N GLU A 26 2.26 22.94 -26.70
CA GLU A 26 1.06 22.13 -27.00
C GLU A 26 0.47 21.65 -25.66
N TYR A 27 -0.69 22.20 -25.26
CA TYR A 27 -1.28 22.07 -23.91
C TYR A 27 -2.43 21.05 -23.86
N CYS A 28 -2.65 20.43 -22.68
CA CYS A 28 -3.60 19.34 -22.45
C CYS A 28 -5.09 19.77 -22.29
N SER A 29 -5.45 21.06 -22.26
CA SER A 29 -6.85 21.54 -22.33
C SER A 29 -6.93 23.08 -22.42
N ASN A 30 -8.10 23.61 -22.80
CA ASN A 30 -8.39 25.06 -22.90
C ASN A 30 -8.24 25.81 -21.55
N ASP A 31 -8.30 25.13 -20.42
CA ASP A 31 -8.14 25.75 -19.09
C ASP A 31 -6.67 26.09 -18.76
N HIS A 32 -5.70 25.50 -19.47
CA HIS A 32 -4.27 25.78 -19.28
C HIS A 32 -3.86 27.19 -19.75
N HIS A 33 -4.69 27.88 -20.55
CA HIS A 33 -4.40 29.19 -21.12
C HIS A 33 -4.57 30.36 -20.11
N GLN A 34 -5.29 30.19 -19.00
CA GLN A 34 -5.55 31.29 -18.05
C GLN A 34 -4.50 31.43 -16.94
N CYS A 35 -3.59 30.46 -16.75
CA CYS A 35 -2.56 30.51 -15.71
C CYS A 35 -1.27 31.25 -16.09
N GLN A 36 -1.12 31.75 -17.32
CA GLN A 36 0.07 32.50 -17.76
C GLN A 36 -0.14 34.03 -17.77
N GLN A 37 -0.70 34.61 -16.71
CA GLN A 37 -0.48 36.04 -16.46
C GLN A 37 0.61 36.22 -15.40
N PRO A 38 1.66 37.03 -15.66
CA PRO A 38 2.71 37.29 -14.70
C PRO A 38 2.12 38.16 -13.59
N ARG A 39 1.69 37.52 -12.51
CA ARG A 39 1.32 38.20 -11.26
C ARG A 39 2.29 37.75 -10.18
N ASN A 40 3.27 38.63 -9.93
CA ASN A 40 4.08 38.81 -8.73
C ASN A 40 4.79 37.60 -8.09
N ASP A 41 5.96 37.87 -7.54
CA ASP A 41 6.85 36.99 -6.75
C ASP A 41 6.21 36.34 -5.50
N ASP A 42 4.89 36.44 -5.30
CA ASP A 42 4.15 35.97 -4.12
C ASP A 42 3.61 34.53 -4.25
N HIS A 43 3.58 33.93 -5.44
CA HIS A 43 3.11 32.54 -5.63
C HIS A 43 4.13 31.46 -5.19
N HIS A 44 5.34 31.85 -4.78
CA HIS A 44 6.36 30.92 -4.29
C HIS A 44 6.06 30.32 -2.90
N HIS A 45 5.05 30.82 -2.19
CA HIS A 45 4.74 30.42 -0.82
C HIS A 45 3.57 29.41 -0.67
N SER A 46 3.02 28.86 -1.76
CA SER A 46 1.76 28.10 -1.70
C SER A 46 1.85 26.57 -1.84
N CYS A 47 2.97 26.00 -2.31
CA CYS A 47 3.06 24.55 -2.55
C CYS A 47 3.33 23.79 -1.26
N LEU A 48 2.43 22.88 -0.85
CA LEU A 48 2.53 22.13 0.40
C LEU A 48 3.66 21.09 0.40
N VAL A 49 4.04 20.56 -0.76
CA VAL A 49 5.09 19.53 -0.91
C VAL A 49 6.23 20.08 -1.75
N VAL A 50 7.48 19.88 -1.30
CA VAL A 50 8.68 20.38 -1.98
C VAL A 50 9.73 19.27 -2.08
N GLU A 51 10.44 19.20 -3.20
CA GLU A 51 11.56 18.28 -3.38
C GLU A 51 12.86 18.88 -2.82
N HIS A 52 13.59 18.08 -2.07
CA HIS A 52 14.91 18.36 -1.54
C HIS A 52 15.90 17.33 -2.09
N THR A 53 17.18 17.69 -2.09
CA THR A 53 18.28 16.78 -2.47
C THR A 53 19.32 16.76 -1.36
N ASP A 54 19.74 15.55 -0.98
CA ASP A 54 20.82 15.30 -0.03
C ASP A 54 21.86 14.35 -0.64
N SER A 55 23.11 14.51 -0.24
CA SER A 55 24.23 13.70 -0.77
C SER A 55 24.14 12.21 -0.41
N MET A 56 23.48 11.86 0.69
CA MET A 56 23.34 10.49 1.18
C MET A 56 21.97 9.90 0.86
N ALA A 57 20.90 10.66 1.09
CA ALA A 57 19.51 10.21 0.90
C ALA A 57 18.97 10.42 -0.54
N GLY A 58 19.75 11.04 -1.42
CA GLY A 58 19.31 11.38 -2.76
C GLY A 58 18.22 12.45 -2.75
N ARG A 59 17.25 12.33 -3.67
CA ARG A 59 16.10 13.24 -3.74
C ARG A 59 14.95 12.75 -2.89
N TYR A 60 14.25 13.67 -2.25
CA TYR A 60 13.11 13.35 -1.41
C TYR A 60 12.10 14.47 -1.29
N LEU A 61 10.88 14.14 -0.87
CA LEU A 61 9.82 15.12 -0.62
C LEU A 61 9.74 15.51 0.86
N VAL A 62 9.53 16.80 1.13
CA VAL A 62 9.20 17.35 2.45
C VAL A 62 7.92 18.17 2.39
N THR A 63 7.28 18.40 3.53
CA THR A 63 6.22 19.41 3.64
C THR A 63 6.83 20.81 3.82
N SER A 64 6.30 21.83 3.15
CA SER A 64 6.77 23.23 3.27
C SER A 64 6.10 24.02 4.39
N ARG A 65 4.96 23.52 4.89
CA ARG A 65 4.15 24.11 5.96
C ARG A 65 3.59 23.01 6.86
N GLU A 66 3.02 23.41 8.00
CA GLU A 66 2.30 22.48 8.86
C GLU A 66 1.19 21.77 8.09
N ALA A 67 1.10 20.45 8.24
CA ALA A 67 0.02 19.64 7.70
C ALA A 67 -0.54 18.75 8.81
N ARG A 68 -1.85 18.81 9.03
CA ARG A 68 -2.51 17.94 10.00
C ARG A 68 -2.73 16.56 9.40
N ALA A 69 -2.76 15.55 10.26
CA ALA A 69 -3.18 14.21 9.86
C ALA A 69 -4.50 14.24 9.06
N GLY A 70 -4.54 13.54 7.92
CA GLY A 70 -5.66 13.48 6.97
C GLY A 70 -5.60 14.52 5.85
N ASN A 71 -4.76 15.56 5.96
CA ASN A 71 -4.57 16.54 4.88
C ASN A 71 -4.06 15.87 3.61
N LEU A 72 -4.67 16.20 2.46
CA LEU A 72 -4.19 15.76 1.15
C LEU A 72 -2.93 16.54 0.78
N LEU A 73 -1.81 15.83 0.61
CA LEU A 73 -0.51 16.41 0.30
C LEU A 73 -0.24 16.41 -1.21
N LEU A 74 -0.53 15.29 -1.87
CA LEU A 74 -0.24 15.07 -3.28
C LEU A 74 -1.30 14.16 -3.91
N ARG A 75 -1.59 14.40 -5.19
CA ARG A 75 -2.37 13.50 -6.04
C ARG A 75 -1.68 13.36 -7.39
N GLU A 76 -1.41 12.12 -7.82
CA GLU A 76 -0.75 11.87 -9.11
C GLU A 76 -1.45 10.73 -9.87
N SER A 77 -1.63 10.89 -11.17
CA SER A 77 -2.08 9.83 -12.07
C SER A 77 -0.88 9.15 -12.72
N PRO A 78 -0.94 7.83 -13.02
CA PRO A 78 0.20 7.12 -13.58
C PRO A 78 0.57 7.65 -14.97
N VAL A 79 1.85 7.89 -15.23
CA VAL A 79 2.33 8.21 -16.58
C VAL A 79 2.28 7.00 -17.51
N ALA A 80 2.43 5.81 -16.94
CA ALA A 80 2.22 4.53 -17.60
C ALA A 80 1.67 3.52 -16.58
N MET A 81 0.81 2.62 -17.04
CA MET A 81 0.24 1.56 -16.21
C MET A 81 0.10 0.25 -16.97
N GLY A 82 0.10 -0.86 -16.25
CA GLY A 82 -0.03 -2.19 -16.83
C GLY A 82 -0.12 -3.30 -15.78
N PRO A 83 -0.25 -4.55 -16.21
CA PRO A 83 -0.26 -5.70 -15.32
C PRO A 83 1.03 -5.83 -14.50
N ARG A 84 0.97 -6.60 -13.41
CA ARG A 84 2.18 -7.05 -12.71
C ARG A 84 3.03 -7.95 -13.61
N ALA A 85 4.34 -7.99 -13.35
CA ALA A 85 5.28 -8.82 -14.09
C ALA A 85 4.79 -10.28 -14.20
N THR A 86 4.41 -10.85 -13.06
CA THR A 86 3.76 -12.14 -12.95
C THR A 86 2.27 -11.94 -12.65
N SER A 87 1.42 -12.38 -13.57
CA SER A 87 -0.04 -12.26 -13.44
C SER A 87 -0.76 -13.39 -14.16
N SER A 88 -2.00 -13.67 -13.76
CA SER A 88 -2.97 -14.35 -14.62
C SER A 88 -3.23 -13.54 -15.89
N LEU A 89 -3.92 -14.14 -16.87
CA LEU A 89 -4.22 -13.46 -18.12
C LEU A 89 -5.10 -12.22 -17.89
N ILE A 90 -4.59 -11.07 -18.33
CA ILE A 90 -5.25 -9.77 -18.26
C ILE A 90 -5.37 -9.23 -19.68
N CYS A 91 -6.55 -8.73 -20.04
CA CYS A 91 -6.76 -8.10 -21.32
C CYS A 91 -5.98 -6.79 -21.40
N LEU A 92 -5.15 -6.64 -22.44
CA LEU A 92 -4.37 -5.42 -22.62
C LEU A 92 -5.20 -4.17 -22.92
N GLY A 93 -6.43 -4.36 -23.42
CA GLY A 93 -7.34 -3.28 -23.82
C GLY A 93 -8.22 -2.72 -22.70
N CYS A 94 -8.59 -3.50 -21.70
CA CYS A 94 -9.43 -3.03 -20.58
C CYS A 94 -8.88 -3.36 -19.19
N HIS A 95 -7.77 -4.09 -19.12
CA HIS A 95 -7.14 -4.60 -17.89
C HIS A 95 -8.01 -5.52 -17.04
N GLU A 96 -9.10 -6.06 -17.62
CA GLU A 96 -9.92 -7.09 -16.99
C GLU A 96 -9.34 -8.49 -17.14
N ALA A 97 -9.70 -9.37 -16.22
CA ALA A 97 -9.22 -10.75 -16.17
C ALA A 97 -9.83 -11.53 -17.34
N ILE A 98 -9.01 -12.33 -18.00
CA ILE A 98 -9.47 -13.23 -19.05
C ILE A 98 -9.72 -14.58 -18.40
N LEU A 99 -10.99 -14.94 -18.31
CA LEU A 99 -11.47 -16.20 -17.73
C LEU A 99 -11.76 -17.20 -18.86
N GLY A 100 -11.44 -18.47 -18.63
CA GLY A 100 -11.68 -19.55 -19.59
C GLY A 100 -10.43 -20.00 -20.35
N THR A 101 -10.38 -21.30 -20.68
CA THR A 101 -9.23 -21.96 -21.33
C THR A 101 -9.04 -21.54 -22.79
N GLU A 102 -10.12 -21.12 -23.44
CA GLU A 102 -10.11 -20.50 -24.76
C GLU A 102 -10.41 -19.01 -24.62
N PHE A 103 -9.57 -18.17 -25.21
CA PHE A 103 -9.70 -16.72 -25.13
C PHE A 103 -9.35 -16.04 -26.45
N PRO A 104 -10.04 -14.93 -26.78
CA PRO A 104 -9.71 -14.12 -27.94
C PRO A 104 -8.27 -13.59 -27.89
N ARG A 105 -7.69 -13.37 -29.07
CA ARG A 105 -6.38 -12.75 -29.21
C ARG A 105 -6.48 -11.56 -30.14
N CYS A 106 -5.60 -10.59 -29.94
CA CYS A 106 -5.47 -9.48 -30.86
C CYS A 106 -5.13 -10.02 -32.27
N PRO A 107 -5.87 -9.63 -33.32
CA PRO A 107 -5.65 -10.15 -34.68
C PRO A 107 -4.28 -9.75 -35.27
N VAL A 108 -3.63 -8.74 -34.69
CA VAL A 108 -2.34 -8.22 -35.16
C VAL A 108 -1.18 -8.80 -34.34
N CYS A 109 -1.10 -8.48 -33.05
CA CYS A 109 0.03 -8.88 -32.19
C CYS A 109 -0.15 -10.22 -31.45
N TRP A 110 -1.33 -10.84 -31.57
CA TRP A 110 -1.66 -12.13 -30.95
C TRP A 110 -1.66 -12.18 -29.42
N TRP A 111 -1.54 -11.03 -28.74
CA TRP A 111 -1.67 -10.94 -27.28
C TRP A 111 -3.12 -11.23 -26.82
N PRO A 112 -3.30 -11.84 -25.63
CA PRO A 112 -4.62 -12.14 -25.07
C PRO A 112 -5.50 -10.89 -24.92
N LEU A 113 -6.78 -11.01 -25.33
CA LEU A 113 -7.82 -10.01 -25.13
C LEU A 113 -9.09 -10.68 -24.61
N CYS A 114 -9.98 -9.93 -23.93
CA CYS A 114 -11.28 -10.46 -23.54
C CYS A 114 -12.32 -10.39 -24.67
N SER A 115 -12.12 -9.52 -25.67
CA SER A 115 -13.02 -9.35 -26.81
C SER A 115 -12.31 -8.74 -28.02
N ALA A 116 -12.92 -8.85 -29.20
CA ALA A 116 -12.43 -8.20 -30.41
C ALA A 116 -12.44 -6.67 -30.30
N ALA A 117 -13.42 -6.09 -29.59
CA ALA A 117 -13.50 -4.64 -29.37
C ALA A 117 -12.26 -4.10 -28.64
N CYS A 118 -11.72 -4.87 -27.68
CA CYS A 118 -10.53 -4.48 -26.93
C CYS A 118 -9.25 -4.37 -27.78
N ALA A 119 -9.24 -4.91 -29.00
CA ALA A 119 -8.10 -4.74 -29.93
C ALA A 119 -7.93 -3.27 -30.35
N SER A 120 -9.01 -2.49 -30.33
CA SER A 120 -9.03 -1.06 -30.69
C SER A 120 -8.85 -0.11 -29.50
N SER A 121 -8.64 -0.64 -28.29
CA SER A 121 -8.48 0.19 -27.09
C SER A 121 -7.25 1.08 -27.16
N SER A 122 -7.38 2.33 -26.73
CA SER A 122 -6.27 3.29 -26.60
C SER A 122 -5.16 2.82 -25.66
N LEU A 123 -5.45 1.88 -24.74
CA LEU A 123 -4.46 1.27 -23.85
C LEU A 123 -3.55 0.26 -24.55
N HIS A 124 -4.01 -0.33 -25.66
CA HIS A 124 -3.27 -1.34 -26.42
C HIS A 124 -2.78 -0.83 -27.79
N GLN A 125 -3.44 0.18 -28.36
CA GLN A 125 -3.21 0.65 -29.73
C GLN A 125 -1.74 0.98 -30.04
N ALA A 126 -1.03 1.64 -29.13
CA ALA A 126 0.36 2.06 -29.36
C ALA A 126 1.37 0.91 -29.26
N GLU A 127 1.14 -0.06 -28.37
CA GLU A 127 2.03 -1.21 -28.19
C GLU A 127 1.79 -2.32 -29.23
N CYS A 128 0.58 -2.38 -29.80
CA CYS A 128 0.17 -3.45 -30.70
C CYS A 128 1.11 -3.63 -31.92
N PRO A 129 1.48 -2.59 -32.68
CA PRO A 129 2.38 -2.76 -33.84
C PRO A 129 3.78 -3.23 -33.43
N VAL A 130 4.26 -2.82 -32.26
CA VAL A 130 5.57 -3.24 -31.74
C VAL A 130 5.53 -4.70 -31.32
N LEU A 131 4.50 -5.11 -30.59
CA LEU A 131 4.31 -6.51 -30.16
C LEU A 131 4.11 -7.46 -31.35
N ALA A 132 3.62 -6.96 -32.49
CA ALA A 132 3.45 -7.75 -33.72
C ALA A 132 4.78 -8.17 -34.37
N ALA A 133 5.91 -7.58 -33.98
CA ALA A 133 7.24 -8.00 -34.41
C ALA A 133 7.60 -9.43 -33.95
N ASP A 134 6.99 -9.93 -32.87
CA ASP A 134 7.16 -11.31 -32.41
C ASP A 134 6.32 -12.29 -33.24
N THR A 135 6.76 -12.55 -34.47
CA THR A 135 6.11 -13.50 -35.39
C THR A 135 6.19 -14.95 -34.91
N SER A 136 7.18 -15.27 -34.08
CA SER A 136 7.41 -16.60 -33.50
C SER A 136 6.55 -16.88 -32.26
N ARG A 137 5.84 -15.87 -31.78
CA ARG A 137 4.90 -15.93 -30.65
C ARG A 137 5.55 -16.39 -29.35
N ILE A 138 6.74 -15.86 -29.05
CA ILE A 138 7.55 -16.22 -27.89
C ILE A 138 7.01 -15.55 -26.61
N GLY A 139 6.63 -14.28 -26.69
CA GLY A 139 6.23 -13.47 -25.54
C GLY A 139 4.76 -13.64 -25.16
N GLN A 140 3.90 -13.96 -26.12
CA GLN A 140 2.46 -14.08 -25.90
C GLN A 140 2.16 -15.28 -24.97
N PRO A 141 1.40 -15.09 -23.89
CA PRO A 141 0.95 -16.19 -23.05
C PRO A 141 0.18 -17.24 -23.86
N LYS A 142 0.51 -18.53 -23.68
CA LYS A 142 -0.07 -19.64 -24.44
C LYS A 142 -1.24 -20.33 -23.71
N VAL A 143 -1.18 -20.34 -22.38
CA VAL A 143 -2.15 -21.01 -21.50
C VAL A 143 -2.72 -20.02 -20.50
N THR A 144 -3.87 -20.35 -19.95
CA THR A 144 -4.40 -19.71 -18.76
C THR A 144 -3.53 -20.03 -17.54
N GLY A 145 -3.52 -19.12 -16.57
CA GLY A 145 -2.70 -19.23 -15.37
C GLY A 145 -1.68 -18.11 -15.23
N SER A 146 -0.92 -18.16 -14.14
CA SER A 146 0.09 -17.16 -13.82
C SER A 146 1.25 -17.23 -14.81
N THR A 147 1.68 -16.08 -15.34
CA THR A 147 2.77 -16.00 -16.31
C THR A 147 3.62 -14.76 -16.09
N PRO A 148 4.96 -14.86 -16.21
CA PRO A 148 5.87 -13.71 -16.07
C PRO A 148 5.94 -12.84 -17.34
N ARG A 149 5.20 -13.20 -18.40
CA ARG A 149 5.27 -12.52 -19.70
C ARG A 149 4.78 -11.08 -19.65
N TYR A 150 3.91 -10.75 -18.70
CA TYR A 150 3.38 -9.39 -18.57
C TYR A 150 4.43 -8.36 -18.13
N ASP A 151 5.61 -8.79 -17.64
CA ASP A 151 6.75 -7.91 -17.37
C ASP A 151 7.12 -7.06 -18.59
N ILE A 152 6.95 -7.60 -19.80
CA ILE A 152 7.24 -6.92 -21.05
C ILE A 152 6.32 -5.70 -21.28
N ILE A 153 5.05 -5.80 -20.86
CA ILE A 153 4.01 -4.84 -21.23
C ILE A 153 4.26 -3.47 -20.60
N LEU A 154 4.49 -3.42 -19.29
CA LEU A 154 4.73 -2.15 -18.63
C LEU A 154 6.05 -1.51 -19.07
N VAL A 155 7.11 -2.31 -19.28
CA VAL A 155 8.38 -1.82 -19.81
C VAL A 155 8.18 -1.18 -21.19
N LEU A 156 7.47 -1.87 -22.09
CA LEU A 156 7.17 -1.34 -23.42
C LEU A 156 6.33 -0.06 -23.35
N ARG A 157 5.30 0.00 -22.50
CA ARG A 157 4.49 1.21 -22.32
C ARG A 157 5.29 2.41 -21.82
N CYS A 158 6.28 2.19 -20.95
CA CYS A 158 7.17 3.24 -20.49
C CYS A 158 8.12 3.72 -21.59
N LEU A 159 8.71 2.80 -22.38
CA LEU A 159 9.56 3.17 -23.52
C LEU A 159 8.78 4.02 -24.55
N LEU A 160 7.54 3.62 -24.86
CA LEU A 160 6.66 4.34 -25.78
C LEU A 160 6.26 5.75 -25.31
N LEU A 161 6.56 6.13 -24.06
CA LEU A 161 6.40 7.52 -23.62
C LEU A 161 7.31 8.45 -24.42
N ARG A 162 8.49 8.00 -24.88
CA ARG A 162 9.42 8.83 -25.65
C ARG A 162 8.74 9.55 -26.81
N ASP A 163 7.90 8.82 -27.54
CA ASP A 163 7.26 9.32 -28.75
C ASP A 163 5.86 9.90 -28.46
N ARG A 164 5.16 9.39 -27.43
CA ARG A 164 3.76 9.78 -27.12
C ARG A 164 3.63 10.94 -26.14
N ASN A 165 4.58 11.06 -25.22
CA ASN A 165 4.59 12.07 -24.16
C ASN A 165 6.04 12.33 -23.72
N PRO A 166 6.81 13.11 -24.50
CA PRO A 166 8.23 13.36 -24.22
C PRO A 166 8.50 13.96 -22.83
N LEU A 167 7.57 14.76 -22.30
CA LEU A 167 7.67 15.32 -20.95
C LEU A 167 7.57 14.22 -19.87
N ALA A 168 6.60 13.30 -20.00
CA ALA A 168 6.48 12.16 -19.10
C ALA A 168 7.68 11.20 -19.24
N TRP A 169 8.20 11.03 -20.45
CA TRP A 169 9.43 10.27 -20.70
C TRP A 169 10.64 10.86 -19.97
N HIS A 170 10.84 12.17 -20.05
CA HIS A 170 11.92 12.84 -19.33
C HIS A 170 11.81 12.62 -17.81
N ARG A 171 10.61 12.80 -17.25
CA ARG A 171 10.36 12.55 -15.82
C ARG A 171 10.60 11.09 -15.44
N PHE A 172 10.25 10.15 -16.31
CA PHE A 172 10.49 8.72 -16.11
C PHE A 172 11.98 8.35 -16.16
N LEU A 173 12.73 8.91 -17.11
CA LEU A 173 14.19 8.74 -17.18
C LEU A 173 14.89 9.29 -15.94
N ASP A 174 14.31 10.29 -15.29
CA ASP A 174 14.83 10.87 -14.07
C ASP A 174 14.49 10.06 -12.81
N MET A 175 13.78 8.94 -12.91
CA MET A 175 13.51 8.05 -11.77
C MET A 175 14.70 7.13 -11.49
N ALA A 176 14.92 6.80 -10.21
CA ALA A 176 16.01 5.89 -9.82
C ALA A 176 15.78 4.48 -10.39
N SER A 177 16.67 3.99 -11.26
CA SER A 177 16.53 2.66 -11.88
C SER A 177 17.52 1.63 -11.37
N HIS A 178 18.65 2.08 -10.81
CA HIS A 178 19.80 1.24 -10.47
C HIS A 178 20.18 0.30 -11.63
N ALA A 179 20.10 0.81 -12.86
CA ALA A 179 20.35 0.05 -14.08
C ALA A 179 21.75 -0.56 -14.11
N GLU A 180 22.78 0.21 -13.74
CA GLU A 180 24.17 -0.26 -13.68
C GLU A 180 24.34 -1.51 -12.81
N ARG A 181 23.90 -1.45 -11.54
CA ARG A 181 23.97 -2.58 -10.62
C ARG A 181 23.20 -3.80 -11.14
N ARG A 182 22.01 -3.60 -11.74
CA ARG A 182 21.22 -4.70 -12.34
C ARG A 182 21.91 -5.33 -13.55
N MET A 183 22.61 -4.54 -14.35
CA MET A 183 23.42 -5.04 -15.47
C MET A 183 24.58 -5.89 -14.97
N GLU A 184 25.19 -5.53 -13.85
CA GLU A 184 26.27 -6.30 -13.22
C GLU A 184 25.78 -7.61 -12.61
N GLU A 185 24.66 -7.59 -11.88
CA GLU A 185 24.05 -8.76 -11.25
C GLU A 185 23.55 -9.80 -12.26
N LYS A 186 23.15 -9.36 -13.46
CA LYS A 186 22.66 -10.21 -14.56
C LYS A 186 21.53 -11.15 -14.13
N GLU A 187 20.62 -10.65 -13.29
CA GLU A 187 19.43 -11.39 -12.85
C GLU A 187 18.66 -11.94 -14.07
N GLN A 188 18.29 -13.22 -14.03
CA GLN A 188 17.86 -13.96 -15.20
C GLN A 188 16.58 -13.41 -15.83
N HIS A 189 15.58 -13.05 -15.01
CA HIS A 189 14.33 -12.47 -15.48
C HIS A 189 14.55 -11.08 -16.06
N HIS A 190 15.41 -10.26 -15.45
CA HIS A 190 15.85 -8.98 -15.98
C HIS A 190 16.41 -9.11 -17.38
N MET A 191 17.42 -9.97 -17.53
CA MET A 191 18.08 -10.14 -18.81
C MET A 191 17.15 -10.77 -19.86
N ALA A 192 16.22 -11.64 -19.45
CA ALA A 192 15.23 -12.21 -20.35
C ALA A 192 14.29 -11.14 -20.93
N THR A 193 13.75 -10.24 -20.10
CA THR A 193 12.90 -9.14 -20.55
C THR A 193 13.65 -8.16 -21.44
N VAL A 194 14.88 -7.78 -21.08
CA VAL A 194 15.72 -6.87 -21.88
C VAL A 194 16.03 -7.48 -23.26
N ARG A 195 16.49 -8.74 -23.31
CA ARG A 195 16.75 -9.43 -24.59
C ARG A 195 15.50 -9.56 -25.43
N TYR A 196 14.35 -9.88 -24.81
CA TYR A 196 13.10 -9.98 -25.55
C TYR A 196 12.75 -8.65 -26.24
N ILE A 197 12.82 -7.53 -25.51
CA ILE A 197 12.52 -6.21 -26.06
C ILE A 197 13.54 -5.83 -27.16
N LYS A 198 14.84 -6.07 -26.94
CA LYS A 198 15.86 -5.66 -27.90
C LYS A 198 15.96 -6.55 -29.14
N GLU A 199 15.93 -7.87 -28.96
CA GLU A 199 16.25 -8.84 -30.00
C GLU A 199 15.01 -9.37 -30.72
N ILE A 200 13.89 -9.55 -30.00
CA ILE A 200 12.64 -10.07 -30.57
C ILE A 200 11.76 -8.93 -31.08
N LEU A 201 11.48 -7.92 -30.25
CA LEU A 201 10.66 -6.78 -30.66
C LEU A 201 11.44 -5.77 -31.53
N LYS A 202 12.78 -5.86 -31.55
CA LYS A 202 13.67 -5.05 -32.40
C LYS A 202 13.40 -3.54 -32.29
N VAL A 203 13.10 -3.09 -31.08
CA VAL A 203 12.76 -1.69 -30.83
C VAL A 203 13.98 -0.78 -31.00
N ASP A 204 13.72 0.44 -31.47
CA ASP A 204 14.74 1.47 -31.64
C ASP A 204 14.97 2.25 -30.33
N TYR A 205 15.43 1.54 -29.29
CA TYR A 205 15.88 2.10 -28.01
C TYR A 205 17.26 1.57 -27.67
N THR A 206 18.06 2.33 -26.93
CA THR A 206 19.38 1.86 -26.48
C THR A 206 19.21 0.73 -25.44
N LEU A 207 20.26 -0.07 -25.22
CA LEU A 207 20.22 -1.06 -24.14
C LEU A 207 20.08 -0.37 -22.77
N GLU A 208 20.71 0.78 -22.61
CA GLU A 208 20.63 1.62 -21.41
C GLU A 208 19.18 2.05 -21.13
N ASP A 209 18.45 2.54 -22.14
CA ASP A 209 17.03 2.91 -22.00
C ASP A 209 16.17 1.73 -21.52
N ILE A 210 16.40 0.52 -22.05
CA ILE A 210 15.62 -0.67 -21.70
C ILE A 210 15.96 -1.14 -20.28
N HIS A 211 17.24 -1.15 -19.91
CA HIS A 211 17.70 -1.45 -18.56
C HIS A 211 17.16 -0.45 -17.55
N HIS A 212 17.21 0.85 -17.88
CA HIS A 212 16.64 1.92 -17.08
C HIS A 212 15.15 1.74 -16.90
N ALA A 213 14.41 1.51 -17.99
CA ALA A 213 12.96 1.38 -17.93
C ALA A 213 12.53 0.23 -17.01
N ARG A 214 13.15 -0.94 -17.14
CA ARG A 214 12.86 -2.08 -16.26
C ARG A 214 13.30 -1.82 -14.81
N GLY A 215 14.48 -1.25 -14.61
CA GLY A 215 14.98 -0.90 -13.28
C GLY A 215 14.09 0.10 -12.54
N ALA A 216 13.63 1.14 -13.25
CA ALA A 216 12.74 2.16 -12.72
C ALA A 216 11.37 1.58 -12.33
N ILE A 217 10.82 0.66 -13.14
CA ILE A 217 9.57 -0.05 -12.82
C ILE A 217 9.69 -0.89 -11.54
N ILE A 218 10.82 -1.56 -11.32
CA ILE A 218 11.05 -2.37 -10.11
C ILE A 218 11.14 -1.47 -8.87
N THR A 219 11.78 -0.31 -9.02
CA THR A 219 12.15 0.55 -7.90
C THR A 219 11.04 1.53 -7.50
N ASN A 220 10.20 1.97 -8.44
CA ASN A 220 9.32 3.12 -8.21
C ASN A 220 7.84 2.90 -8.57
N CYS A 221 7.44 1.69 -8.98
CA CYS A 221 6.03 1.45 -9.27
C CYS A 221 5.20 1.29 -8.00
N PHE A 222 3.98 1.81 -8.05
CA PHE A 222 2.97 1.57 -7.04
C PHE A 222 1.95 0.57 -7.57
N GLU A 223 1.51 -0.35 -6.69
CA GLU A 223 0.46 -1.31 -6.99
C GLU A 223 -0.89 -0.78 -6.53
N TRP A 224 -1.94 -1.04 -7.30
CA TRP A 224 -3.32 -0.90 -6.86
C TRP A 224 -4.15 -2.06 -7.38
N ARG A 225 -5.37 -2.18 -6.86
CA ARG A 225 -6.34 -3.16 -7.36
C ARG A 225 -7.47 -2.43 -8.08
N SER A 226 -7.79 -2.88 -9.28
CA SER A 226 -9.00 -2.44 -9.99
C SER A 226 -10.26 -2.77 -9.17
N PRO A 227 -11.42 -2.18 -9.49
CA PRO A 227 -12.70 -2.57 -8.89
C PRO A 227 -13.00 -4.07 -9.01
N SER A 228 -12.60 -4.69 -10.12
CA SER A 228 -12.71 -6.14 -10.36
C SER A 228 -11.68 -6.98 -9.58
N GLY A 229 -10.81 -6.36 -8.80
CA GLY A 229 -9.85 -7.03 -7.91
C GLY A 229 -8.51 -7.37 -8.55
N ILE A 230 -8.25 -6.89 -9.76
CA ILE A 230 -7.04 -7.17 -10.52
C ILE A 230 -5.91 -6.25 -10.08
N SER A 231 -4.76 -6.82 -9.75
CA SER A 231 -3.58 -6.05 -9.38
C SER A 231 -2.87 -5.49 -10.61
N LEU A 232 -2.75 -4.17 -10.65
CA LEU A 232 -2.03 -3.41 -11.68
C LEU A 232 -0.88 -2.65 -11.04
N ARG A 233 0.07 -2.25 -11.88
CA ARG A 233 1.21 -1.39 -11.55
C ARG A 233 1.18 -0.13 -12.39
N GLY A 234 1.74 0.92 -11.83
CA GLY A 234 1.83 2.21 -12.50
C GLY A 234 3.05 2.98 -12.02
N VAL A 235 3.49 3.85 -12.91
CA VAL A 235 4.67 4.67 -12.74
C VAL A 235 4.22 6.08 -12.36
N TYR A 236 4.76 6.57 -11.24
CA TYR A 236 4.37 7.85 -10.61
C TYR A 236 5.66 8.65 -10.33
N PRO A 237 6.14 9.48 -11.27
CA PRO A 237 7.40 10.19 -11.12
C PRO A 237 7.51 11.03 -9.84
N LEU A 238 6.45 11.72 -9.40
CA LEU A 238 6.49 12.51 -8.17
C LEU A 238 6.41 11.62 -6.93
N LEU A 239 5.50 10.63 -6.87
CA LEU A 239 5.44 9.71 -5.73
C LEU A 239 6.72 8.89 -5.57
N GLY A 240 7.39 8.55 -6.67
CA GLY A 240 8.69 7.87 -6.67
C GLY A 240 9.82 8.65 -6.00
N ARG A 241 9.58 9.91 -5.60
CA ARG A 241 10.50 10.71 -4.77
C ARG A 241 10.34 10.48 -3.28
N MET A 242 9.26 9.86 -2.81
CA MET A 242 9.10 9.63 -1.37
C MET A 242 10.02 8.49 -0.93
N ASN A 243 10.90 8.79 0.02
CA ASN A 243 11.81 7.79 0.56
C ASN A 243 11.12 6.80 1.49
N HIS A 244 11.80 5.68 1.73
CA HIS A 244 11.36 4.65 2.65
C HIS A 244 11.57 5.03 4.13
N SER A 245 10.57 4.71 4.96
CA SER A 245 10.75 4.47 6.38
C SER A 245 9.94 3.24 6.79
N CYS A 246 10.47 2.40 7.70
CA CYS A 246 9.68 1.32 8.30
C CYS A 246 8.62 1.81 9.31
N ARG A 247 8.55 3.14 9.53
CA ARG A 247 7.51 3.87 10.26
C ARG A 247 7.10 5.08 9.40
N PRO A 248 6.11 4.92 8.50
CA PRO A 248 5.77 5.94 7.51
C PRO A 248 5.10 7.17 8.15
N THR A 249 5.14 8.30 7.44
CA THR A 249 4.51 9.57 7.87
C THR A 249 3.30 9.95 7.02
N VAL A 250 3.11 9.27 5.88
CA VAL A 250 1.99 9.46 4.97
C VAL A 250 1.27 8.15 4.70
N ALA A 251 -0.02 8.24 4.39
CA ALA A 251 -0.84 7.14 3.90
C ALA A 251 -1.09 7.33 2.39
N VAL A 252 -0.93 6.25 1.62
CA VAL A 252 -1.17 6.24 0.17
C VAL A 252 -2.39 5.38 -0.14
N SER A 253 -3.34 5.95 -0.86
CA SER A 253 -4.53 5.26 -1.36
C SER A 253 -4.71 5.51 -2.86
N SER A 254 -5.57 4.73 -3.51
CA SER A 254 -5.79 4.82 -4.95
C SER A 254 -7.27 4.86 -5.31
N ASP A 255 -7.62 5.60 -6.37
CA ASP A 255 -8.94 5.50 -6.99
C ASP A 255 -9.05 4.27 -7.92
N CYS A 256 -10.24 4.05 -8.50
CA CYS A 256 -10.47 2.94 -9.43
C CYS A 256 -9.66 3.00 -10.73
N LYS A 257 -9.06 4.15 -11.06
CA LYS A 257 -8.25 4.38 -12.25
C LYS A 257 -6.74 4.31 -11.96
N GLY A 258 -6.37 4.13 -10.69
CA GLY A 258 -4.98 4.12 -10.25
C GLY A 258 -4.42 5.48 -9.88
N SER A 259 -5.19 6.58 -9.89
CA SER A 259 -4.65 7.83 -9.37
C SER A 259 -4.36 7.66 -7.88
N MET A 260 -3.14 8.00 -7.46
CA MET A 260 -2.70 7.87 -6.08
C MET A 260 -2.99 9.16 -5.31
N PHE A 261 -3.42 9.02 -4.07
CA PHE A 261 -3.70 10.09 -3.12
C PHE A 261 -2.78 9.89 -1.92
N VAL A 262 -1.95 10.90 -1.64
CA VAL A 262 -1.03 10.88 -0.51
C VAL A 262 -1.57 11.83 0.55
N ARG A 263 -1.90 11.29 1.71
CA ARG A 263 -2.37 12.08 2.87
C ARG A 263 -1.36 12.00 4.00
N ALA A 264 -1.24 13.07 4.78
CA ALA A 264 -0.49 13.02 6.03
C ALA A 264 -1.14 11.97 6.95
N ALA A 265 -0.38 10.97 7.39
CA ALA A 265 -0.89 9.99 8.35
C ALA A 265 -0.79 10.56 9.77
N VAL A 266 0.27 11.32 10.04
CA VAL A 266 0.52 12.04 11.30
C VAL A 266 0.56 13.54 11.05
N ASP A 267 0.57 14.34 12.11
CA ASP A 267 0.85 15.77 11.97
C ASP A 267 2.31 15.98 11.54
N LEU A 268 2.51 16.88 10.58
CA LEU A 268 3.80 17.18 9.96
C LEU A 268 4.13 18.66 10.14
N GLN A 269 5.39 18.96 10.44
CA GLN A 269 5.95 20.29 10.54
C GLN A 269 6.72 20.67 9.27
N PRO A 270 6.88 21.97 8.97
CA PRO A 270 7.70 22.42 7.85
C PRO A 270 9.10 21.78 7.87
N GLY A 271 9.49 21.13 6.78
CA GLY A 271 10.75 20.40 6.65
C GLY A 271 10.67 18.90 6.95
N ASP A 272 9.56 18.41 7.51
CA ASP A 272 9.37 16.98 7.74
C ASP A 272 9.31 16.22 6.40
N GLN A 273 10.06 15.13 6.32
CA GLN A 273 10.11 14.26 5.15
C GLN A 273 8.84 13.40 5.04
N LEU A 274 8.36 13.27 3.81
CA LEU A 274 7.22 12.42 3.48
C LEU A 274 7.73 11.00 3.23
N TYR A 275 7.53 10.13 4.20
CA TYR A 275 7.96 8.73 4.14
C TYR A 275 6.80 7.81 3.84
N ILE A 276 7.00 6.97 2.82
CA ILE A 276 6.21 5.78 2.59
C ILE A 276 6.95 4.54 3.08
N THR A 277 6.25 3.42 3.16
CA THR A 277 6.91 2.12 3.33
C THR A 277 6.99 1.40 1.98
N TYR A 278 8.16 0.85 1.62
CA TYR A 278 8.35 0.09 0.38
C TYR A 278 7.99 -1.39 0.56
N THR A 279 7.96 -1.84 1.81
CA THR A 279 7.56 -3.20 2.22
C THR A 279 6.40 -3.10 3.22
N ASP A 280 5.76 -4.22 3.59
CA ASP A 280 4.73 -4.18 4.64
C ASP A 280 5.37 -3.80 5.99
N THR A 281 4.77 -2.82 6.68
CA THR A 281 5.12 -2.44 8.05
C THR A 281 5.11 -3.59 9.05
N LEU A 282 4.39 -4.69 8.77
CA LEU A 282 4.31 -5.87 9.63
C LEU A 282 5.39 -6.91 9.32
N GLU A 283 6.32 -6.65 8.41
CA GLU A 283 7.45 -7.55 8.19
C GLU A 283 8.50 -7.44 9.32
N PRO A 284 9.16 -8.55 9.70
CA PRO A 284 10.22 -8.56 10.71
C PRO A 284 11.52 -7.96 10.17
N LEU A 285 12.50 -7.73 11.05
CA LEU A 285 13.74 -7.01 10.73
C LEU A 285 14.49 -7.60 9.53
N TRP A 286 14.64 -8.92 9.47
CA TRP A 286 15.39 -9.59 8.41
C TRP A 286 14.70 -9.43 7.04
N GLU A 287 13.37 -9.50 6.97
CA GLU A 287 12.61 -9.31 5.73
C GLU A 287 12.71 -7.86 5.23
N ARG A 288 12.54 -6.87 6.13
CA ARG A 288 12.67 -5.46 5.76
C ARG A 288 14.07 -5.13 5.22
N ARG A 289 15.11 -5.68 5.86
CA ARG A 289 16.50 -5.51 5.44
C ARG A 289 16.80 -6.22 4.11
N ALA A 290 16.35 -7.46 3.97
CA ALA A 290 16.52 -8.22 2.73
C ALA A 290 15.84 -7.50 1.57
N TYR A 291 14.60 -7.02 1.74
CA TYR A 291 13.85 -6.30 0.72
C TYR A 291 14.53 -5.00 0.28
N THR A 292 14.86 -4.12 1.24
CA THR A 292 15.50 -2.83 0.94
C THR A 292 16.89 -2.99 0.30
N THR A 293 17.67 -3.99 0.73
CA THR A 293 19.01 -4.24 0.19
C THR A 293 18.96 -4.87 -1.20
N SER A 294 18.15 -5.91 -1.40
CA SER A 294 18.10 -6.66 -2.68
C SER A 294 17.34 -5.92 -3.78
N THR A 295 16.31 -5.16 -3.43
CA THR A 295 15.44 -4.50 -4.42
C THR A 295 15.81 -3.04 -4.64
N HIS A 296 16.14 -2.32 -3.56
CA HIS A 296 16.39 -0.87 -3.58
C HIS A 296 17.84 -0.49 -3.29
N PHE A 297 18.73 -1.46 -3.05
CA PHE A 297 20.17 -1.25 -3.01
C PHE A 297 20.66 -0.32 -1.90
N PHE A 298 19.91 -0.24 -0.79
CA PHE A 298 20.26 0.52 0.41
C PHE A 298 19.91 -0.25 1.70
N SER A 299 20.55 0.11 2.81
CA SER A 299 20.19 -0.38 4.14
C SER A 299 19.40 0.69 4.89
N CYS A 300 18.19 0.37 5.33
CA CYS A 300 17.32 1.30 6.04
C CYS A 300 17.87 1.66 7.42
N ASP A 301 17.90 2.95 7.73
CA ASP A 301 18.35 3.49 9.01
C ASP A 301 17.27 4.38 9.67
N CYS A 302 15.99 4.12 9.37
CA CYS A 302 14.89 4.85 9.98
C CYS A 302 14.83 4.63 11.51
N VAL A 303 14.00 5.41 12.21
CA VAL A 303 13.84 5.35 13.68
C VAL A 303 13.57 3.94 14.21
N ARG A 304 12.83 3.10 13.45
CA ARG A 304 12.57 1.70 13.82
C ARG A 304 13.77 0.79 13.57
N CYS A 305 14.50 0.99 12.48
CA CYS A 305 15.66 0.16 12.14
C CYS A 305 16.91 0.52 12.95
N ARG A 306 17.01 1.72 13.52
CA ARG A 306 18.10 2.11 14.44
C ARG A 306 17.88 1.62 15.87
N ASP A 307 16.64 1.31 16.22
CA ASP A 307 16.27 0.86 17.56
C ASP A 307 16.30 -0.68 17.63
N PRO A 308 17.20 -1.29 18.42
CA PRO A 308 17.26 -2.75 18.59
C PRO A 308 15.98 -3.36 19.15
N THR A 309 15.16 -2.56 19.82
CA THR A 309 13.87 -2.99 20.38
C THR A 309 12.70 -2.77 19.43
N GLU A 310 12.94 -2.26 18.21
CA GLU A 310 11.90 -1.90 17.24
C GLU A 310 10.77 -1.05 17.84
N LEU A 311 11.13 0.10 18.45
CA LEU A 311 10.22 1.03 19.11
C LEU A 311 9.61 0.44 20.41
N GLY A 312 10.39 -0.35 21.14
CA GLY A 312 9.99 -1.01 22.38
C GLY A 312 9.08 -2.22 22.21
N LEU A 313 8.76 -2.63 20.98
CA LEU A 313 7.91 -3.79 20.72
C LEU A 313 8.65 -5.11 20.81
N HIS A 314 9.97 -5.11 20.61
CA HIS A 314 10.78 -6.30 20.41
C HIS A 314 10.25 -7.16 19.25
N TYR A 315 9.69 -6.51 18.21
CA TYR A 315 8.83 -7.15 17.20
C TYR A 315 9.42 -8.40 16.52
N SER A 316 10.74 -8.43 16.33
CA SER A 316 11.48 -9.56 15.73
C SER A 316 12.43 -10.25 16.71
N SER A 317 12.41 -9.89 18.00
CA SER A 317 13.35 -10.38 19.00
C SER A 317 12.91 -11.72 19.60
N PRO A 318 13.81 -12.72 19.66
CA PRO A 318 13.61 -13.90 20.48
C PRO A 318 13.58 -13.60 21.98
N LYS A 319 12.86 -14.41 22.76
CA LYS A 319 12.98 -14.42 24.22
C LYS A 319 14.32 -15.03 24.63
N CYS A 320 14.91 -14.53 25.72
CA CYS A 320 16.08 -15.17 26.31
C CYS A 320 15.67 -16.34 27.19
N GLU A 321 16.13 -17.55 26.88
CA GLU A 321 15.83 -18.75 27.66
C GLU A 321 16.45 -18.76 29.06
N LEU A 322 17.53 -17.99 29.27
CA LEU A 322 18.26 -17.95 30.55
C LEU A 322 17.83 -16.81 31.47
N CYS A 323 17.08 -15.83 30.96
CA CYS A 323 16.80 -14.58 31.68
C CYS A 323 15.31 -14.24 31.55
N ASP A 324 14.60 -14.27 32.67
CA ASP A 324 13.18 -13.96 32.67
C ASP A 324 12.93 -12.51 32.20
N GLN A 325 11.89 -12.36 31.38
CA GLN A 325 11.48 -11.08 30.76
C GLN A 325 12.59 -10.35 29.99
N GLN A 326 13.60 -11.07 29.49
CA GLN A 326 14.63 -10.50 28.62
C GLN A 326 14.46 -10.97 27.18
N PHE A 327 14.86 -10.12 26.25
CA PHE A 327 14.83 -10.38 24.81
C PHE A 327 16.25 -10.30 24.25
N LEU A 328 16.50 -11.05 23.18
CA LEU A 328 17.74 -10.88 22.42
C LEU A 328 17.60 -9.64 21.52
N GLU A 329 18.67 -8.86 21.43
CA GLU A 329 18.75 -7.63 20.65
C GLU A 329 19.78 -7.79 19.51
N PRO A 330 19.53 -7.18 18.33
CA PRO A 330 20.45 -7.27 17.21
C PRO A 330 21.72 -6.45 17.49
N ARG A 331 22.90 -7.07 17.43
CA ARG A 331 24.19 -6.40 17.70
C ARG A 331 24.80 -5.66 16.52
N ASN A 332 24.54 -6.14 15.31
CA ASN A 332 25.12 -5.60 14.08
C ASN A 332 24.03 -5.30 13.04
N TRP A 333 24.13 -4.10 12.46
CA TRP A 333 23.19 -3.60 11.46
C TRP A 333 23.65 -3.81 10.02
N LEU A 334 24.91 -4.22 9.84
CA LEU A 334 25.54 -4.51 8.55
C LEU A 334 25.88 -6.01 8.46
N GLY A 335 25.54 -6.64 7.34
CA GLY A 335 25.72 -8.08 7.15
C GLY A 335 24.73 -8.92 7.95
N GLU A 336 25.10 -10.18 8.22
CA GLU A 336 24.27 -11.16 8.93
C GLU A 336 24.07 -10.75 10.40
N VAL A 337 22.81 -10.70 10.87
CA VAL A 337 22.50 -10.30 12.25
C VAL A 337 22.89 -11.38 13.24
N THR A 338 23.58 -10.99 14.31
CA THR A 338 23.65 -11.79 15.54
C THR A 338 22.76 -11.14 16.60
N TRP A 339 21.85 -11.93 17.15
CA TRP A 339 20.97 -11.56 18.24
C TRP A 339 21.62 -11.93 19.56
N GLU A 340 21.65 -11.02 20.53
CA GLU A 340 22.30 -11.27 21.83
C GLU A 340 21.46 -10.73 22.99
N CYS A 341 21.35 -11.52 24.06
CA CYS A 341 20.75 -11.09 25.32
C CYS A 341 21.68 -10.08 26.02
N PRO A 342 21.23 -8.86 26.30
CA PRO A 342 22.07 -7.84 26.94
C PRO A 342 22.47 -8.19 28.38
N LEU A 343 21.78 -9.13 29.04
CA LEU A 343 22.03 -9.50 30.43
C LEU A 343 23.03 -10.67 30.59
N CYS A 344 22.80 -11.79 29.89
CA CYS A 344 23.63 -13.00 30.04
C CYS A 344 24.56 -13.27 28.86
N GLY A 345 24.45 -12.52 27.75
CA GLY A 345 25.28 -12.69 26.56
C GLY A 345 24.95 -13.92 25.70
N THR A 346 23.81 -14.59 25.93
CA THR A 346 23.34 -15.68 25.06
C THR A 346 23.08 -15.15 23.66
N GLN A 347 23.56 -15.86 22.65
CA GLN A 347 23.48 -15.45 21.25
C GLN A 347 22.66 -16.44 20.41
N GLN A 348 22.00 -15.90 19.39
CA GLN A 348 21.42 -16.64 18.28
C GLN A 348 21.77 -15.97 16.94
N THR A 349 22.06 -16.76 15.92
CA THR A 349 22.27 -16.24 14.55
C THR A 349 20.94 -15.90 13.89
N GLN A 350 20.96 -15.02 12.89
CA GLN A 350 19.76 -14.71 12.10
C GLN A 350 19.11 -15.97 11.52
N GLN A 351 19.91 -16.91 11.01
CA GLN A 351 19.41 -18.17 10.45
C GLN A 351 18.66 -19.02 11.49
N GLN A 352 19.14 -19.07 12.74
CA GLN A 352 18.48 -19.81 13.81
C GLN A 352 17.11 -19.20 14.14
N VAL A 353 17.06 -17.87 14.27
CA VAL A 353 15.81 -17.12 14.53
C VAL A 353 14.81 -17.32 13.38
N GLN A 354 15.27 -17.20 12.13
CA GLN A 354 14.42 -17.40 10.95
C GLN A 354 13.85 -18.81 10.90
N LEU A 355 14.68 -19.83 11.13
CA LEU A 355 14.22 -21.23 11.11
C LEU A 355 13.15 -21.51 12.18
N GLU A 356 13.32 -20.98 13.39
CA GLU A 356 12.32 -21.11 14.45
C GLU A 356 10.99 -20.45 14.03
N VAL A 357 11.04 -19.24 13.48
CA VAL A 357 9.85 -18.53 12.99
C VAL A 357 9.17 -19.28 11.86
N GLU A 358 9.93 -19.74 10.86
CA GLU A 358 9.41 -20.45 9.69
C GLU A 358 8.64 -21.72 10.07
N GLN A 359 9.16 -22.51 11.02
CA GLN A 359 8.47 -23.71 11.52
C GLN A 359 7.08 -23.42 12.07
N TRP A 360 6.90 -22.28 12.76
CA TRP A 360 5.60 -21.87 13.28
C TRP A 360 4.68 -21.32 12.18
N LEU A 361 5.22 -20.55 11.23
CA LEU A 361 4.42 -20.01 10.12
C LEU A 361 3.92 -21.12 9.20
N GLU A 362 4.75 -22.12 8.89
CA GLU A 362 4.35 -23.31 8.13
C GLU A 362 3.21 -24.06 8.83
N HIS A 363 3.24 -24.14 10.17
CA HIS A 363 2.14 -24.72 10.93
C HIS A 363 0.85 -23.93 10.77
N PHE A 364 0.90 -22.59 10.70
CA PHE A 364 -0.30 -21.76 10.51
C PHE A 364 -0.85 -21.80 9.09
N ASP A 365 0.01 -21.97 8.10
CA ASP A 365 -0.36 -22.06 6.69
C ASP A 365 -0.91 -23.43 6.30
N SER A 366 -0.66 -24.48 7.10
CA SER A 366 -1.33 -25.76 6.90
C SER A 366 -2.84 -25.62 7.13
N ASP A 367 -3.64 -26.04 6.14
CA ASP A 367 -5.09 -25.82 6.08
C ASP A 367 -5.86 -26.36 7.32
N ASP A 368 -5.27 -27.21 8.15
CA ASP A 368 -5.94 -27.87 9.27
C ASP A 368 -5.77 -27.19 10.64
N THR A 369 -4.75 -26.33 10.85
CA THR A 369 -4.39 -25.89 12.21
C THR A 369 -5.47 -25.09 12.91
N PHE A 370 -6.19 -24.26 12.15
CA PHE A 370 -7.30 -23.44 12.67
C PHE A 370 -8.65 -23.76 12.01
N LEU A 371 -8.70 -24.53 10.93
CA LEU A 371 -9.95 -24.79 10.21
C LEU A 371 -10.91 -25.63 11.08
N HIS A 372 -12.19 -25.26 11.10
CA HIS A 372 -13.23 -25.88 11.95
C HIS A 372 -12.93 -25.88 13.46
N THR A 373 -12.00 -25.04 13.90
CA THR A 373 -11.53 -25.03 15.29
C THR A 373 -12.47 -24.19 16.16
N SER A 374 -12.89 -24.75 17.30
CA SER A 374 -13.73 -24.02 18.27
C SER A 374 -12.98 -22.80 18.85
N PRO A 375 -13.68 -21.76 19.33
CA PRO A 375 -13.02 -20.60 19.96
C PRO A 375 -12.07 -20.97 21.11
N TYR A 376 -12.37 -22.06 21.83
CA TYR A 376 -11.49 -22.58 22.87
C TYR A 376 -10.18 -23.12 22.31
N ALA A 377 -10.24 -23.87 21.22
CA ALA A 377 -9.04 -24.43 20.61
C ALA A 377 -8.21 -23.34 19.90
N VAL A 378 -8.84 -22.32 19.30
CA VAL A 378 -8.12 -21.14 18.80
C VAL A 378 -7.38 -20.42 19.94
N ARG A 379 -8.03 -20.25 21.10
CA ARG A 379 -7.39 -19.66 22.29
C ARG A 379 -6.18 -20.48 22.74
N ASN A 380 -6.31 -21.80 22.85
CA ASN A 380 -5.19 -22.66 23.25
C ASN A 380 -3.99 -22.56 22.29
N ILE A 381 -4.23 -22.35 20.99
CA ILE A 381 -3.14 -22.13 20.04
C ILE A 381 -2.47 -20.77 20.32
N MET A 382 -3.25 -19.72 20.54
CA MET A 382 -2.70 -18.40 20.92
C MET A 382 -1.89 -18.47 22.21
N ASP A 383 -2.36 -19.20 23.23
CA ASP A 383 -1.65 -19.38 24.50
C ASP A 383 -0.28 -20.07 24.28
N LYS A 384 -0.24 -21.13 23.45
CA LYS A 384 1.03 -21.79 23.07
C LYS A 384 1.99 -20.86 22.33
N VAL A 385 1.46 -20.02 21.45
CA VAL A 385 2.28 -19.01 20.75
C VAL A 385 2.83 -18.00 21.75
N GLU A 386 2.06 -17.59 22.77
CA GLU A 386 2.50 -16.66 23.81
C GLU A 386 3.53 -17.26 24.79
N GLU A 387 3.52 -18.59 24.98
CA GLU A 387 4.55 -19.30 25.74
C GLU A 387 5.92 -19.14 25.06
N VAL A 388 5.99 -19.31 23.74
CA VAL A 388 7.23 -19.24 22.97
C VAL A 388 7.60 -17.81 22.59
N PHE A 389 6.69 -17.09 21.93
CA PHE A 389 6.88 -15.74 21.44
C PHE A 389 6.17 -14.74 22.34
N HIS A 390 6.73 -13.55 22.54
CA HIS A 390 6.05 -12.56 23.36
C HIS A 390 4.83 -11.97 22.62
N PRO A 391 3.86 -11.39 23.34
CA PRO A 391 2.60 -10.90 22.76
C PRO A 391 2.69 -9.86 21.63
N HIS A 392 3.84 -9.24 21.42
CA HIS A 392 4.06 -8.23 20.37
C HIS A 392 4.94 -8.75 19.22
N HIS A 393 5.34 -10.03 19.26
CA HIS A 393 6.22 -10.62 18.28
C HIS A 393 5.51 -10.82 16.94
N TYR A 394 6.28 -10.78 15.85
CA TYR A 394 5.81 -11.03 14.49
C TYR A 394 4.98 -12.32 14.34
N VAL A 395 5.43 -13.42 14.95
CA VAL A 395 4.71 -14.72 14.92
C VAL A 395 3.36 -14.63 15.62
N TRP A 396 3.27 -13.90 16.74
CA TRP A 396 2.00 -13.67 17.43
C TRP A 396 1.03 -12.89 16.54
N VAL A 397 1.51 -11.86 15.83
CA VAL A 397 0.69 -11.08 14.88
C VAL A 397 0.15 -11.95 13.75
N LYS A 398 0.98 -12.82 13.17
CA LYS A 398 0.55 -13.77 12.13
C LYS A 398 -0.49 -14.76 12.67
N ALA A 399 -0.25 -15.33 13.85
CA ALA A 399 -1.21 -16.22 14.52
C ALA A 399 -2.55 -15.49 14.79
N ALA A 400 -2.50 -14.25 15.25
CA ALA A 400 -3.69 -13.44 15.51
C ALA A 400 -4.50 -13.18 14.25
N HIS A 401 -3.87 -12.88 13.11
CA HIS A 401 -4.58 -12.74 11.82
C HIS A 401 -5.27 -14.02 11.40
N VAL A 402 -4.61 -15.16 11.54
CA VAL A 402 -5.19 -16.47 11.23
C VAL A 402 -6.36 -16.78 12.16
N ALA A 403 -6.20 -16.56 13.47
CA ALA A 403 -7.24 -16.72 14.48
C ALA A 403 -8.48 -15.85 14.19
N LEU A 404 -8.28 -14.58 13.83
CA LEU A 404 -9.37 -13.66 13.49
C LEU A 404 -10.12 -14.09 12.23
N ARG A 405 -9.40 -14.53 11.19
CA ARG A 405 -9.99 -15.08 9.96
C ARG A 405 -10.81 -16.34 10.25
N THR A 406 -10.29 -17.24 11.08
CA THR A 406 -10.98 -18.47 11.50
C THR A 406 -12.26 -18.18 12.27
N LEU A 407 -12.23 -17.16 13.13
CA LEU A 407 -13.36 -16.79 13.96
C LEU A 407 -14.33 -15.84 13.24
N LEU A 408 -14.08 -15.45 11.99
CA LEU A 408 -14.78 -14.35 11.30
C LEU A 408 -16.31 -14.42 11.49
N GLU A 409 -16.92 -15.55 11.15
CA GLU A 409 -18.38 -15.79 11.23
C GLU A 409 -18.85 -16.29 12.61
N ASN A 410 -17.95 -16.44 13.58
CA ASN A 410 -18.29 -16.90 14.92
C ASN A 410 -18.65 -15.72 15.84
N HIS A 411 -19.92 -15.65 16.24
CA HIS A 411 -20.49 -14.60 17.09
C HIS A 411 -20.82 -15.09 18.51
N THR A 412 -20.25 -16.22 18.94
CA THR A 412 -20.38 -16.67 20.33
C THR A 412 -19.64 -15.72 21.27
N THR A 413 -20.08 -15.58 22.52
CA THR A 413 -19.44 -14.69 23.52
C THR A 413 -17.95 -15.02 23.73
N LYS A 414 -17.58 -16.30 23.70
CA LYS A 414 -16.17 -16.74 23.77
C LYS A 414 -15.33 -16.30 22.57
N ALA A 415 -15.91 -16.33 21.37
CA ALA A 415 -15.24 -15.86 20.16
C ALA A 415 -15.13 -14.33 20.15
N LEU A 416 -16.19 -13.62 20.52
CA LEU A 416 -16.20 -12.16 20.61
C LEU A 416 -15.19 -11.65 21.63
N ASP A 417 -15.10 -12.29 22.81
CA ASP A 417 -14.08 -11.97 23.82
C ASP A 417 -12.66 -12.14 23.27
N LEU A 418 -12.39 -13.25 22.59
CA LEU A 418 -11.08 -13.48 21.97
C LEU A 418 -10.79 -12.47 20.86
N LYS A 419 -11.74 -12.20 19.95
CA LYS A 419 -11.60 -11.19 18.90
C LYS A 419 -11.28 -9.81 19.48
N ARG A 420 -11.98 -9.39 20.53
CA ARG A 420 -11.72 -8.11 21.23
C ARG A 420 -10.28 -8.06 21.75
N HIS A 421 -9.84 -9.11 22.46
CA HIS A 421 -8.48 -9.18 22.97
C HIS A 421 -7.43 -9.06 21.87
N LEU A 422 -7.60 -9.81 20.78
CA LEU A 422 -6.69 -9.79 19.63
C LEU A 422 -6.66 -8.42 18.95
N TRP A 423 -7.82 -7.81 18.70
CA TRP A 423 -7.90 -6.51 18.04
C TRP A 423 -7.34 -5.37 18.88
N HIS A 424 -7.57 -5.36 20.21
CA HIS A 424 -6.97 -4.39 21.12
C HIS A 424 -5.44 -4.44 21.04
N ARG A 425 -4.86 -5.63 21.05
CA ARG A 425 -3.40 -5.79 20.97
C ARG A 425 -2.84 -5.44 19.58
N LEU A 426 -3.51 -5.88 18.51
CA LEU A 426 -3.13 -5.51 17.15
C LEU A 426 -3.17 -3.99 16.95
N LEU A 427 -4.20 -3.31 17.47
CA LEU A 427 -4.30 -1.85 17.42
C LEU A 427 -3.11 -1.18 18.12
N TYR A 428 -2.70 -1.67 19.30
CA TYR A 428 -1.49 -1.18 19.97
C TYR A 428 -0.25 -1.32 19.09
N ILE A 429 0.00 -2.52 18.54
CA ILE A 429 1.16 -2.79 17.67
C ILE A 429 1.14 -1.89 16.43
N TYR A 430 -0.01 -1.75 15.77
CA TYR A 430 -0.14 -0.91 14.58
C TYR A 430 0.11 0.56 14.89
N ASN A 431 -0.33 1.07 16.04
CA ASN A 431 -0.11 2.47 16.41
C ASN A 431 1.36 2.81 16.62
N VAL A 432 2.18 1.82 16.95
CA VAL A 432 3.63 2.00 17.07
C VAL A 432 4.30 1.91 15.69
N LEU A 433 3.95 0.90 14.89
CA LEU A 433 4.60 0.61 13.61
C LEU A 433 4.16 1.52 12.45
N GLU A 434 2.87 1.86 12.40
CA GLU A 434 2.23 2.66 11.36
C GLU A 434 1.26 3.67 12.00
N PRO A 435 1.80 4.72 12.64
CA PRO A 435 1.01 5.65 13.44
C PRO A 435 0.07 6.53 12.61
N GLY A 436 -0.97 7.03 13.27
CA GLY A 436 -1.85 8.05 12.73
C GLY A 436 -3.04 7.52 11.93
N LEU A 437 -3.55 8.31 10.99
CA LEU A 437 -4.75 8.03 10.21
C LEU A 437 -4.43 7.11 9.04
N THR A 438 -4.37 5.81 9.32
CA THR A 438 -4.11 4.79 8.31
C THR A 438 -5.28 3.86 8.12
N LYS A 439 -5.42 3.34 6.91
CA LYS A 439 -6.47 2.37 6.57
C LYS A 439 -6.45 1.16 7.49
N ARG A 440 -5.26 0.66 7.87
CA ARG A 440 -5.13 -0.48 8.79
C ARG A 440 -5.71 -0.14 10.17
N ARG A 441 -5.40 1.03 10.72
CA ARG A 441 -5.99 1.53 11.98
C ARG A 441 -7.51 1.63 11.87
N GLY A 442 -8.02 2.28 10.82
CA GLY A 442 -9.46 2.45 10.60
C GLY A 442 -10.21 1.13 10.51
N ALA A 443 -9.69 0.17 9.74
CA ALA A 443 -10.29 -1.17 9.64
C ALA A 443 -10.23 -1.94 10.98
N THR A 444 -9.14 -1.84 11.74
CA THR A 444 -9.03 -2.47 13.07
C THR A 444 -10.01 -1.87 14.08
N LEU A 445 -10.16 -0.55 14.10
CA LEU A 445 -11.14 0.12 14.95
C LEU A 445 -12.58 -0.28 14.60
N TYR A 446 -12.88 -0.42 13.30
CA TYR A 446 -14.16 -0.94 12.83
C TYR A 446 -14.43 -2.35 13.37
N GLU A 447 -13.51 -3.29 13.13
CA GLU A 447 -13.68 -4.69 13.57
C GLU A 447 -13.77 -4.81 15.09
N LEU A 448 -12.97 -4.03 15.82
CA LEU A 448 -13.01 -3.97 17.27
C LEU A 448 -14.36 -3.44 17.78
N GLY A 449 -14.82 -2.30 17.25
CA GLY A 449 -16.08 -1.68 17.65
C GLY A 449 -17.30 -2.57 17.34
N VAL A 450 -17.29 -3.28 16.22
CA VAL A 450 -18.32 -4.29 15.90
C VAL A 450 -18.31 -5.42 16.95
N ALA A 451 -17.14 -6.00 17.24
CA ALA A 451 -17.04 -7.08 18.22
C ALA A 451 -17.46 -6.65 19.63
N GLU A 452 -17.13 -5.42 20.05
CA GLU A 452 -17.55 -4.84 21.33
C GLU A 452 -19.06 -4.61 21.39
N ALA A 453 -19.66 -4.06 20.34
CA ALA A 453 -21.10 -3.84 20.28
C ALA A 453 -21.88 -5.16 20.28
N GLU A 454 -21.41 -6.16 19.54
CA GLU A 454 -22.02 -7.50 19.53
C GLU A 454 -21.91 -8.18 20.90
N MET A 455 -20.77 -8.05 21.59
CA MET A 455 -20.59 -8.58 22.94
C MET A 455 -21.56 -7.92 23.92
N ALA A 456 -21.67 -6.58 23.90
CA ALA A 456 -22.58 -5.84 24.77
C ALA A 456 -24.04 -6.29 24.56
N ARG A 457 -24.47 -6.46 23.29
CA ARG A 457 -25.81 -6.97 22.98
C ARG A 457 -26.01 -8.41 23.43
N ALA A 458 -24.98 -9.26 23.34
CA ALA A 458 -25.04 -10.65 23.80
C ALA A 458 -25.17 -10.74 25.32
N GLU A 459 -24.36 -9.98 26.06
CA GLU A 459 -24.41 -9.91 27.53
C GLU A 459 -25.76 -9.34 28.01
N LYS A 460 -26.30 -8.34 27.29
CA LYS A 460 -27.62 -7.77 27.58
C LYS A 460 -28.75 -8.79 27.39
N ARG A 461 -28.73 -9.55 26.30
CA ARG A 461 -29.71 -10.64 26.05
C ARG A 461 -29.61 -11.77 27.08
N ALA A 462 -28.41 -12.03 27.58
CA ALA A 462 -28.16 -13.02 28.62
C ALA A 462 -28.43 -12.49 30.04
N GLU A 463 -28.91 -11.26 30.18
CA GLU A 463 -29.21 -10.60 31.46
C GLU A 463 -27.99 -10.53 32.42
N VAL A 464 -26.77 -10.53 31.87
CA VAL A 464 -25.52 -10.48 32.66
C VAL A 464 -25.13 -9.05 33.03
N VAL A 465 -25.61 -8.05 32.27
CA VAL A 465 -25.30 -6.62 32.47
C VAL A 465 -26.57 -5.79 32.65
N THR A 466 -26.47 -4.74 33.48
CA THR A 466 -27.56 -3.76 33.67
C THR A 466 -27.69 -2.84 32.46
N ASP A 467 -28.82 -2.12 32.34
CA ASP A 467 -29.01 -1.11 31.29
C ASP A 467 -27.91 -0.04 31.29
N HIS A 468 -27.44 0.34 32.48
CA HIS A 468 -26.37 1.32 32.63
C HIS A 468 -25.06 0.81 32.02
N PHE A 469 -24.63 -0.40 32.37
CA PHE A 469 -23.40 -0.99 31.84
C PHE A 469 -23.50 -1.32 30.35
N PHE A 470 -24.66 -1.78 29.88
CA PHE A 470 -24.91 -2.00 28.46
C PHE A 470 -24.70 -0.72 27.64
N LYS A 471 -25.27 0.42 28.10
CA LYS A 471 -25.05 1.72 27.45
C LYS A 471 -23.59 2.16 27.47
N LEU A 472 -22.89 1.94 28.59
CA LEU A 472 -21.46 2.27 28.69
C LEU A 472 -20.61 1.48 27.70
N GLN A 473 -20.88 0.17 27.55
CA GLN A 473 -20.19 -0.68 26.59
C GLN A 473 -20.48 -0.26 25.15
N LEU A 474 -21.73 0.07 24.83
CA LEU A 474 -22.10 0.58 23.50
C LEU A 474 -21.45 1.94 23.21
N GLN A 475 -21.31 2.82 24.21
CA GLN A 475 -20.61 4.10 24.04
C GLN A 475 -19.13 3.90 23.70
N GLN A 476 -18.46 2.94 24.37
CA GLN A 476 -17.09 2.59 24.02
C GLN A 476 -16.96 2.05 22.60
N ALA A 477 -17.85 1.12 22.22
CA ALA A 477 -17.90 0.58 20.86
C ALA A 477 -18.15 1.67 19.82
N LEU A 478 -19.07 2.60 20.12
CA LEU A 478 -19.38 3.74 19.26
C LEU A 478 -18.15 4.63 19.07
N CYS A 479 -17.39 4.93 20.12
CA CYS A 479 -16.17 5.74 20.01
C CYS A 479 -15.18 5.16 19.00
N HIS A 480 -14.93 3.83 19.04
CA HIS A 480 -14.07 3.16 18.06
C HIS A 480 -14.65 3.24 16.64
N LEU A 481 -15.96 3.02 16.49
CA LEU A 481 -16.62 3.07 15.19
C LEU A 481 -16.62 4.49 14.59
N GLN A 482 -16.83 5.53 15.40
CA GLN A 482 -16.77 6.92 14.95
C GLN A 482 -15.38 7.28 14.44
N GLU A 483 -14.33 6.88 15.16
CA GLU A 483 -12.95 7.09 14.70
C GLU A 483 -12.66 6.30 13.42
N ALA A 484 -13.15 5.05 13.32
CA ALA A 484 -13.05 4.26 12.10
C ALA A 484 -13.70 4.97 10.89
N VAL A 485 -14.89 5.54 11.07
CA VAL A 485 -15.59 6.32 10.04
C VAL A 485 -14.77 7.53 9.62
N LEU A 486 -14.20 8.29 10.56
CA LEU A 486 -13.34 9.44 10.26
C LEU A 486 -12.13 9.04 9.41
N ILE A 487 -11.42 7.98 9.80
CA ILE A 487 -10.24 7.50 9.07
C ILE A 487 -10.62 6.98 7.68
N LEU A 488 -11.62 6.10 7.60
CA LEU A 488 -11.98 5.40 6.36
C LEU A 488 -12.69 6.31 5.36
N SER A 489 -13.30 7.41 5.81
CA SER A 489 -13.88 8.43 4.91
C SER A 489 -12.85 9.11 4.00
N GLN A 490 -11.56 8.96 4.29
CA GLN A 490 -10.47 9.54 3.50
C GLN A 490 -10.16 8.73 2.24
N GLU A 491 -10.73 7.53 2.09
CA GLU A 491 -10.57 6.68 0.92
C GLU A 491 -11.05 7.39 -0.35
N PRO A 492 -10.33 7.29 -1.48
CA PRO A 492 -10.71 8.00 -2.70
C PRO A 492 -12.08 7.57 -3.23
N PRO A 493 -12.83 8.48 -3.90
CA PRO A 493 -14.10 8.14 -4.52
C PRO A 493 -13.97 6.96 -5.47
N ARG A 494 -14.94 6.04 -5.41
CA ARG A 494 -15.00 4.81 -6.21
C ARG A 494 -13.78 3.88 -6.03
N SER A 495 -12.95 4.09 -5.00
CA SER A 495 -11.94 3.09 -4.64
C SER A 495 -12.64 1.80 -4.20
N ARG A 496 -11.95 0.66 -4.36
CA ARG A 496 -12.44 -0.62 -3.83
C ARG A 496 -12.61 -0.58 -2.30
N ASP A 497 -11.81 0.26 -1.65
CA ASP A 497 -11.72 0.32 -0.20
C ASP A 497 -12.76 1.23 0.44
N LEU A 498 -13.48 2.03 -0.35
CA LEU A 498 -14.62 2.83 0.11
C LEU A 498 -15.71 1.97 0.79
N ARG A 499 -15.81 0.68 0.46
CA ARG A 499 -16.71 -0.27 1.15
C ARG A 499 -16.48 -0.33 2.67
N TRP A 500 -15.23 -0.14 3.12
CA TRP A 500 -14.90 -0.14 4.54
C TRP A 500 -15.51 1.04 5.27
N TYR A 501 -15.51 2.22 4.62
CA TYR A 501 -16.20 3.39 5.12
C TYR A 501 -17.71 3.13 5.25
N THR A 502 -18.35 2.59 4.21
CA THR A 502 -19.78 2.26 4.24
C THR A 502 -20.11 1.28 5.38
N HIS A 503 -19.33 0.21 5.54
CA HIS A 503 -19.54 -0.75 6.62
C HIS A 503 -19.36 -0.12 8.01
N ALA A 504 -18.34 0.72 8.18
CA ALA A 504 -18.10 1.42 9.44
C ALA A 504 -19.22 2.40 9.78
N LEU A 505 -19.71 3.16 8.80
CA LEU A 505 -20.81 4.10 8.96
C LEU A 505 -22.11 3.38 9.33
N ASP A 506 -22.42 2.28 8.65
CA ASP A 506 -23.58 1.45 8.95
C ASP A 506 -23.53 0.88 10.37
N ALA A 507 -22.36 0.39 10.80
CA ALA A 507 -22.17 -0.13 12.16
C ALA A 507 -22.30 0.98 13.21
N ALA A 508 -21.66 2.13 12.99
CA ALA A 508 -21.78 3.29 13.87
C ALA A 508 -23.24 3.75 14.01
N THR A 509 -23.98 3.80 12.90
CA THR A 509 -25.39 4.21 12.86
C THR A 509 -26.26 3.27 13.67
N ARG A 510 -26.08 1.95 13.54
CA ARG A 510 -26.81 0.97 14.35
C ARG A 510 -26.53 1.11 15.85
N VAL A 511 -25.27 1.32 16.23
CA VAL A 511 -24.92 1.50 17.65
C VAL A 511 -25.46 2.82 18.20
N ALA A 512 -25.42 3.89 17.40
CA ALA A 512 -26.00 5.18 17.77
C ALA A 512 -27.52 5.10 17.98
N GLN A 513 -28.23 4.34 17.13
CA GLN A 513 -29.65 4.06 17.30
C GLN A 513 -29.95 3.31 18.60
N ASP A 514 -29.17 2.28 18.94
CA ASP A 514 -29.31 1.55 20.22
C ASP A 514 -29.11 2.46 21.44
N LEU A 515 -28.28 3.49 21.31
CA LEU A 515 -28.02 4.49 22.35
C LEU A 515 -29.02 5.66 22.36
N GLY A 516 -29.82 5.82 21.30
CA GLY A 516 -30.70 6.99 21.11
C GLY A 516 -29.93 8.29 20.89
N VAL A 517 -28.75 8.23 20.26
CA VAL A 517 -27.92 9.39 19.94
C VAL A 517 -27.83 9.60 18.43
N ASP A 518 -27.61 10.85 18.01
CA ASP A 518 -27.42 11.21 16.61
C ASP A 518 -25.93 11.39 16.30
N LEU A 519 -25.41 10.65 15.31
CA LEU A 519 -24.02 10.74 14.86
C LEU A 519 -23.65 12.15 14.39
N ALA A 520 -24.59 12.92 13.84
CA ALA A 520 -24.34 14.27 13.36
C ALA A 520 -24.08 15.29 14.48
N THR A 521 -24.29 14.89 15.75
CA THR A 521 -23.91 15.72 16.91
C THR A 521 -22.41 15.74 17.16
N ASP A 522 -21.66 14.75 16.66
CA ASP A 522 -20.20 14.77 16.66
C ASP A 522 -19.70 15.76 15.59
N PRO A 523 -19.01 16.85 15.97
CA PRO A 523 -18.55 17.86 15.02
C PRO A 523 -17.62 17.30 13.93
N ALA A 524 -16.80 16.30 14.26
CA ALA A 524 -15.87 15.70 13.31
C ALA A 524 -16.62 14.87 12.26
N LEU A 525 -17.65 14.13 12.67
CA LEU A 525 -18.47 13.34 11.75
C LEU A 525 -19.44 14.18 10.95
N ARG A 526 -19.93 15.29 11.50
CA ARG A 526 -20.87 16.18 10.80
C ARG A 526 -20.34 16.61 9.43
N VAL A 527 -19.05 16.95 9.34
CA VAL A 527 -18.38 17.35 8.09
C VAL A 527 -18.31 16.17 7.11
N VAL A 528 -17.98 14.98 7.61
CA VAL A 528 -17.90 13.76 6.80
C VAL A 528 -19.26 13.40 6.22
N LEU A 529 -20.30 13.40 7.06
CA LEU A 529 -21.66 13.05 6.66
C LEU A 529 -22.28 14.06 5.68
N SER A 530 -21.98 15.36 5.82
CA SER A 530 -22.45 16.37 4.86
C SER A 530 -21.81 16.24 3.47
N ASN A 531 -20.61 15.67 3.38
CA ASN A 531 -19.93 15.44 2.10
C ASN A 531 -20.44 14.15 1.41
N ASP A 532 -21.01 13.21 2.17
CA ASP A 532 -21.49 11.93 1.65
C ASP A 532 -22.78 12.09 0.81
N ASP A 533 -23.66 13.01 1.21
CA ASP A 533 -24.85 13.41 0.42
C ASP A 533 -24.46 13.91 -0.99
N HIS A 534 -23.30 14.57 -1.13
CA HIS A 534 -22.78 15.03 -2.41
C HIS A 534 -22.21 13.88 -3.27
N LEU A 535 -21.51 12.92 -2.65
CA LEU A 535 -20.94 11.76 -3.35
C LEU A 535 -22.03 10.80 -3.87
N LEU A 536 -23.12 10.62 -3.10
CA LEU A 536 -24.28 9.84 -3.54
C LEU A 536 -24.99 10.49 -4.73
N HIS A 537 -25.11 11.82 -4.76
CA HIS A 537 -25.70 12.55 -5.89
C HIS A 537 -24.86 12.48 -7.19
N GLU A 538 -23.53 12.53 -7.11
CA GLU A 538 -22.65 12.37 -8.29
C GLU A 538 -22.61 10.94 -8.83
N SER A 539 -22.86 9.94 -7.97
CA SER A 539 -22.96 8.53 -8.37
C SER A 539 -24.25 8.24 -9.16
N ALA A 540 -25.35 8.92 -8.84
CA ALA A 540 -26.64 8.77 -9.52
C ALA A 540 -26.72 9.52 -10.85
N GLN A 541 -25.90 10.55 -11.07
CA GLN A 541 -25.90 11.35 -12.30
C GLN A 541 -24.99 10.82 -13.42
N ASN A 542 -24.17 9.80 -13.14
CA ASN A 542 -23.22 9.20 -14.10
C ASN A 542 -23.43 7.68 -14.27
N ALA A 543 -24.58 7.16 -13.85
CA ALA A 543 -25.01 5.77 -14.06
C ALA A 543 -25.88 5.64 -15.31
#